data_AF-A0A3C0Z252-F1
#
_entry.id   AF-A0A3C0Z252-F1
#
_cell.length_a   1.000
_cell.length_b   1.000
_cell.length_c   1.000
_cell.angle_alpha   90.00
_cell.angle_beta   90.00
_cell.angle_gamma   90.00
#
_symmetry.space_group_name_H-M   'P 1'
#
loop_
_entity.id
_entity.type
_entity.pdbx_description
1 polymer ?
#
loop_
_entity_poly.entity_id
_entity_poly.type
_entity_poly.pdbx_seq_one_letter_code
_entity_poly.pdbx_strand_id
1 'polypeptide(L)'
;MGRHYDEAAIPNELRRNFNVYDRIGELGLHLGSFEDEVTSLAGAGIAGVVLHEGGLVYLSGTGGGTYPMNDDPDRIEHGKAGARDAADVLIRRLHWALSCGGEGDLNDVLYTVKALGMVVTPGGGATSAGPPVTNGFSFRWHSVFGGPSSDYAVNGVDPGGFAGIHARSAIGGFDGRFSIEPEIIVAVPAVLAREIISNRGWGFPLPP
;
A
#
# COMPACT_ATOMS: atom_id res chain seq x y z
N MET A 1 11.64 -0.79 15.40
CA MET A 1 11.78 -1.38 14.06
C MET A 1 11.39 -2.84 14.14
N GLY A 2 10.99 -3.43 13.02
CA GLY A 2 10.56 -4.84 12.96
C GLY A 2 11.75 -5.77 13.15
N ARG A 3 11.47 -7.00 13.59
CA ARG A 3 12.49 -8.00 13.96
C ARG A 3 13.48 -8.27 12.83
N HIS A 4 13.00 -8.27 11.59
CA HIS A 4 13.80 -8.66 10.43
C HIS A 4 14.37 -7.44 9.67
N TYR A 5 13.92 -6.23 10.01
CA TYR A 5 14.34 -4.99 9.36
C TYR A 5 15.83 -4.68 9.58
N ASP A 6 16.33 -4.93 10.78
CA ASP A 6 17.70 -4.55 11.16
C ASP A 6 18.77 -5.36 10.41
N GLU A 7 18.43 -6.59 10.01
CA GLU A 7 19.31 -7.49 9.26
C GLU A 7 19.33 -7.23 7.74
N ALA A 8 18.44 -6.37 7.24
CA ALA A 8 18.34 -6.10 5.81
C ALA A 8 19.55 -5.34 5.26
N ALA A 9 19.91 -5.58 4.00
CA ALA A 9 20.99 -4.88 3.30
C ALA A 9 20.60 -3.46 2.84
N ILE A 10 20.08 -2.63 3.76
CA ILE A 10 19.70 -1.23 3.50
C ILE A 10 20.77 -0.30 4.10
N PRO A 11 21.30 0.67 3.34
CA PRO A 11 22.18 1.71 3.85
C PRO A 11 21.54 2.46 5.02
N ASN A 12 22.32 2.81 6.04
CA ASN A 12 21.80 3.45 7.25
C ASN A 12 21.04 4.75 6.97
N GLU A 13 21.45 5.48 5.94
CA GLU A 13 20.84 6.74 5.51
C GLU A 13 19.44 6.56 4.91
N LEU A 14 19.14 5.36 4.40
CA LEU A 14 17.83 5.02 3.82
C LEU A 14 16.94 4.26 4.81
N ARG A 15 17.46 3.90 5.99
CA ARG A 15 16.69 3.20 7.01
C ARG A 15 15.69 4.14 7.67
N ARG A 16 14.51 3.58 7.95
CA ARG A 16 13.55 4.24 8.81
C ARG A 16 14.05 4.35 10.23
N ASN A 17 13.73 5.48 10.86
CA ASN A 17 14.03 5.75 12.26
C ASN A 17 12.77 6.04 13.11
N PHE A 18 11.57 5.82 12.54
CA PHE A 18 10.28 5.95 13.20
C PHE A 18 9.47 4.65 13.13
N ASN A 19 8.57 4.47 14.09
CA ASN A 19 7.62 3.36 14.09
C ASN A 19 6.43 3.70 13.19
N VAL A 20 6.13 2.83 12.22
CA VAL A 20 5.01 3.05 11.28
C VAL A 20 3.65 3.06 12.00
N TYR A 21 3.53 2.37 13.12
CA TYR A 21 2.28 2.33 13.90
C TYR A 21 1.97 3.64 14.60
N ASP A 22 2.99 4.40 15.01
CA ASP A 22 2.80 5.73 15.61
C ASP A 22 2.14 6.65 14.58
N ARG A 23 2.65 6.62 13.34
CA ARG A 23 2.07 7.38 12.22
C ARG A 23 0.67 6.92 11.87
N ILE A 24 0.43 5.62 11.81
CA ILE A 24 -0.92 5.05 11.59
C ILE A 24 -1.92 5.61 12.61
N GLY A 25 -1.52 5.67 13.89
CA GLY A 25 -2.34 6.23 14.97
C GLY A 25 -2.63 7.72 14.78
N GLU A 26 -1.61 8.53 14.50
CA GLU A 26 -1.75 9.98 14.26
C GLU A 26 -2.59 10.30 13.01
N LEU A 27 -2.48 9.47 11.98
CA LEU A 27 -3.21 9.57 10.73
C LEU A 27 -4.66 9.06 10.80
N GLY A 28 -5.08 8.54 11.96
CA GLY A 28 -6.41 7.99 12.18
C GLY A 28 -6.74 6.76 11.33
N LEU A 29 -5.72 6.01 10.89
CA LEU A 29 -5.92 4.81 10.07
C LEU A 29 -6.32 3.63 10.97
N HIS A 30 -7.49 3.05 10.71
CA HIS A 30 -7.99 1.89 11.45
C HIS A 30 -7.54 0.57 10.81
N LEU A 31 -6.76 -0.23 11.54
CA LEU A 31 -6.29 -1.54 11.07
C LEU A 31 -7.33 -2.67 11.25
N GLY A 32 -8.47 -2.42 11.90
CA GLY A 32 -9.47 -3.45 12.18
C GLY A 32 -9.03 -4.43 13.27
N SER A 33 -9.78 -5.53 13.41
CA SER A 33 -9.49 -6.63 14.33
C SER A 33 -9.04 -7.88 13.58
N PHE A 34 -8.49 -8.85 14.31
CA PHE A 34 -8.10 -10.14 13.72
C PHE A 34 -9.33 -10.84 13.13
N GLU A 35 -10.44 -10.81 13.85
CA GLU A 35 -11.70 -11.47 13.49
C GLU A 35 -12.33 -10.89 12.22
N ASP A 36 -12.17 -9.59 12.00
CA ASP A 36 -12.74 -8.90 10.85
C ASP A 36 -11.89 -9.09 9.57
N GLU A 37 -10.56 -9.18 9.73
CA GLU A 37 -9.63 -9.07 8.61
C GLU A 37 -8.96 -10.39 8.23
N VAL A 38 -8.77 -11.31 9.18
CA VAL A 38 -8.10 -12.60 8.95
C VAL A 38 -9.15 -13.66 8.60
N THR A 39 -9.42 -13.77 7.30
CA THR A 39 -10.46 -14.65 6.75
C THR A 39 -9.88 -15.83 5.99
N SER A 40 -10.74 -16.77 5.57
CA SER A 40 -10.36 -17.90 4.71
C SER A 40 -10.39 -17.50 3.24
N LEU A 41 -9.43 -18.01 2.47
CA LEU A 41 -9.40 -17.92 1.00
C LEU A 41 -10.51 -18.75 0.34
N ALA A 42 -11.18 -19.64 1.09
CA ALA A 42 -12.28 -20.44 0.58
C ALA A 42 -13.38 -19.56 -0.03
N GLY A 43 -13.59 -19.66 -1.34
CA GLY A 43 -14.61 -18.91 -2.08
C GLY A 43 -14.22 -17.48 -2.48
N ALA A 44 -13.02 -17.00 -2.14
CA ALA A 44 -12.58 -15.63 -2.47
C ALA A 44 -12.20 -15.43 -3.96
N GLY A 45 -11.89 -16.51 -4.69
CA GLY A 45 -11.57 -16.50 -6.12
C GLY A 45 -10.18 -15.95 -6.47
N ILE A 46 -9.69 -14.95 -5.74
CA ILE A 46 -8.36 -14.33 -5.87
C ILE A 46 -7.77 -14.02 -4.50
N ALA A 47 -6.44 -14.02 -4.39
CA ALA A 47 -5.76 -13.59 -3.17
C ALA A 47 -5.76 -12.06 -3.06
N GLY A 48 -5.84 -11.54 -1.85
CA GLY A 48 -5.62 -10.13 -1.54
C GLY A 48 -4.14 -9.76 -1.47
N VAL A 49 -3.28 -10.71 -1.04
CA VAL A 49 -1.82 -10.60 -1.01
C VAL A 49 -1.17 -11.91 -1.44
N VAL A 50 -0.07 -11.82 -2.18
CA VAL A 50 0.83 -12.93 -2.48
C VAL A 50 2.24 -12.59 -2.04
N LEU A 51 2.86 -13.48 -1.26
CA LEU A 51 4.25 -13.39 -0.85
C LEU A 51 5.14 -14.24 -1.76
N HIS A 52 6.21 -13.65 -2.26
CA HIS A 52 7.28 -14.36 -2.95
C HIS A 52 8.41 -14.64 -1.95
N GLU A 53 8.99 -15.85 -1.98
CA GLU A 53 10.05 -16.29 -1.04
C GLU A 53 11.32 -15.42 -1.05
N GLY A 54 11.49 -14.62 -2.11
CA GLY A 54 12.56 -13.62 -2.23
C GLY A 54 12.31 -12.31 -1.47
N GLY A 55 11.16 -12.16 -0.80
CA GLY A 55 10.83 -10.95 -0.03
C GLY A 55 10.00 -9.91 -0.79
N LEU A 56 9.42 -10.25 -1.95
CA LEU A 56 8.45 -9.37 -2.62
C LEU A 56 7.03 -9.72 -2.16
N VAL A 57 6.23 -8.70 -1.86
CA VAL A 57 4.83 -8.84 -1.45
C VAL A 57 3.97 -8.08 -2.44
N TYR A 58 3.07 -8.79 -3.10
CA TYR A 58 2.16 -8.27 -4.11
C TYR A 58 0.78 -8.10 -3.50
N LEU A 59 0.23 -6.89 -3.54
CA LEU A 59 -1.10 -6.59 -3.02
C LEU A 59 -2.04 -6.33 -4.18
N SER A 60 -3.12 -7.11 -4.23
CA SER A 60 -4.17 -6.95 -5.22
C SER A 60 -4.84 -5.59 -5.12
N GLY A 61 -5.31 -5.07 -6.25
CA GLY A 61 -5.98 -3.78 -6.33
C GLY A 61 -7.22 -3.66 -5.44
N THR A 62 -7.59 -2.43 -5.10
CA THR A 62 -8.87 -2.16 -4.42
C THR A 62 -9.51 -0.86 -4.93
N GLY A 63 -10.79 -0.91 -5.26
CA GLY A 63 -11.50 0.30 -5.69
C GLY A 63 -11.58 1.35 -4.58
N GLY A 64 -11.49 2.62 -4.97
CA GLY A 64 -11.66 3.80 -4.13
C GLY A 64 -12.46 4.89 -4.84
N GLY A 65 -13.23 5.66 -4.06
CA GLY A 65 -14.15 6.67 -4.57
C GLY A 65 -15.37 6.09 -5.28
N THR A 66 -16.33 6.94 -5.63
CA THR A 66 -17.66 6.51 -6.10
C THR A 66 -18.02 6.93 -7.52
N TYR A 67 -17.12 7.61 -8.24
CA TYR A 67 -17.45 8.20 -9.55
C TYR A 67 -16.30 8.12 -10.55
N PRO A 68 -16.60 7.86 -11.84
CA PRO A 68 -15.65 8.09 -12.93
C PRO A 68 -15.10 9.51 -12.92
N MET A 69 -13.86 9.63 -13.37
CA MET A 69 -13.04 10.83 -13.26
C MET A 69 -13.03 11.63 -14.56
N ASN A 70 -12.87 12.94 -14.40
CA ASN A 70 -12.67 13.93 -15.47
C ASN A 70 -11.77 15.05 -14.92
N ASP A 71 -11.51 16.09 -15.72
CA ASP A 71 -10.58 17.18 -15.36
C ASP A 71 -11.21 18.26 -14.46
N ASP A 72 -12.44 18.08 -13.99
CA ASP A 72 -13.05 19.01 -13.04
C ASP A 72 -12.30 18.99 -11.69
N PRO A 73 -11.92 20.14 -11.11
CA PRO A 73 -11.14 20.18 -9.87
C PRO A 73 -11.81 19.46 -8.69
N ASP A 74 -13.11 19.64 -8.50
CA ASP A 74 -13.84 18.99 -7.41
C ASP A 74 -13.90 17.48 -7.64
N ARG A 75 -14.05 17.06 -8.91
CA ARG A 75 -13.93 15.65 -9.29
C ARG A 75 -12.56 15.11 -8.93
N ILE A 76 -11.47 15.80 -9.26
CA ILE A 76 -10.10 15.36 -8.95
C ILE A 76 -9.88 15.22 -7.45
N GLU A 77 -10.36 16.16 -6.63
CA GLU A 77 -10.25 16.07 -5.17
C GLU A 77 -11.05 14.90 -4.60
N HIS A 78 -12.25 14.63 -5.14
CA HIS A 78 -13.00 13.41 -4.81
C HIS A 78 -12.19 12.15 -5.13
N GLY A 79 -11.55 12.09 -6.30
CA GLY A 79 -10.72 10.95 -6.67
C GLY A 79 -9.50 10.79 -5.76
N LYS A 80 -8.84 11.89 -5.37
CA LYS A 80 -7.74 11.86 -4.41
C LYS A 80 -8.20 11.35 -3.05
N ALA A 81 -9.39 11.73 -2.58
CA ALA A 81 -9.98 11.19 -1.37
C ALA A 81 -10.18 9.67 -1.49
N GLY A 82 -10.82 9.21 -2.57
CA GLY A 82 -10.99 7.77 -2.82
C GLY A 82 -9.67 7.00 -2.92
N ALA A 83 -8.63 7.62 -3.51
CA ALA A 83 -7.29 7.04 -3.58
C ALA A 83 -6.62 6.90 -2.20
N ARG A 84 -6.87 7.85 -1.29
CA ARG A 84 -6.41 7.78 0.11
C ARG A 84 -7.10 6.64 0.84
N ASP A 85 -8.42 6.49 0.67
CA ASP A 85 -9.18 5.40 1.28
C ASP A 85 -8.69 4.03 0.79
N ALA A 86 -8.39 3.92 -0.51
CA ALA A 86 -7.80 2.71 -1.08
C ALA A 86 -6.41 2.40 -0.50
N ALA A 87 -5.58 3.42 -0.24
CA ALA A 87 -4.30 3.23 0.44
C ALA A 87 -4.49 2.66 1.85
N ASP A 88 -5.45 3.17 2.61
CA ASP A 88 -5.73 2.69 3.96
C ASP A 88 -6.16 1.22 3.96
N VAL A 89 -6.97 0.81 2.97
CA VAL A 89 -7.33 -0.60 2.77
C VAL A 89 -6.10 -1.46 2.49
N LEU A 90 -5.19 -1.03 1.61
CA LEU A 90 -3.99 -1.81 1.30
C LEU A 90 -3.00 -1.86 2.47
N ILE A 91 -2.87 -0.78 3.26
CA ILE A 91 -2.02 -0.75 4.46
C ILE A 91 -2.56 -1.73 5.51
N ARG A 92 -3.86 -1.71 5.76
CA ARG A 92 -4.52 -2.66 6.65
C ARG A 92 -4.36 -4.11 6.18
N ARG A 93 -4.54 -4.36 4.88
CA ARG A 93 -4.34 -5.68 4.30
C ARG A 93 -2.89 -6.15 4.44
N LEU A 94 -1.92 -5.26 4.19
CA LEU A 94 -0.50 -5.55 4.37
C LEU A 94 -0.19 -5.89 5.83
N HIS A 95 -0.76 -5.13 6.78
CA HIS A 95 -0.59 -5.39 8.20
C HIS A 95 -0.94 -6.83 8.52
N TRP A 96 -2.18 -7.25 8.24
CA TRP A 96 -2.63 -8.61 8.57
C TRP A 96 -1.92 -9.69 7.76
N ALA A 97 -1.59 -9.41 6.50
CA ALA A 97 -0.82 -10.35 5.69
C ALA A 97 0.59 -10.61 6.25
N LEU A 98 1.16 -9.70 7.05
CA LEU A 98 2.46 -9.88 7.72
C LEU A 98 2.31 -10.34 9.18
N SER A 99 1.30 -9.85 9.90
CA SER A 99 1.22 -9.94 11.36
C SER A 99 0.31 -11.03 11.91
N CYS A 100 -0.59 -11.62 11.11
CA CYS A 100 -1.64 -12.49 11.67
C CYS A 100 -1.09 -13.77 12.35
N GLY A 101 0.08 -14.26 11.95
CA GLY A 101 0.78 -15.37 12.61
C GLY A 101 1.86 -14.94 13.60
N GLY A 102 2.07 -13.63 13.78
CA GLY A 102 3.10 -13.06 14.65
C GLY A 102 4.52 -13.10 14.08
N GLU A 103 4.71 -13.43 12.80
CA GLU A 103 6.03 -13.57 12.19
C GLU A 103 6.72 -12.21 11.96
N GLY A 104 5.95 -11.19 11.59
CA GLY A 104 6.47 -9.85 11.35
C GLY A 104 5.35 -8.82 11.34
N ASP A 105 5.67 -7.60 10.92
CA ASP A 105 4.72 -6.50 10.96
C ASP A 105 5.02 -5.41 9.91
N LEU A 106 4.27 -4.30 9.92
CA LEU A 106 4.50 -3.20 8.98
C LEU A 106 5.88 -2.52 9.13
N ASN A 107 6.52 -2.60 10.30
CA ASN A 107 7.89 -2.10 10.48
C ASN A 107 8.93 -2.97 9.77
N ASP A 108 8.59 -4.20 9.36
CA ASP A 108 9.45 -5.05 8.54
C ASP A 108 9.39 -4.70 7.04
N VAL A 109 8.51 -3.79 6.60
CA VAL A 109 8.52 -3.31 5.20
C VAL A 109 9.85 -2.61 4.92
N LEU A 110 10.63 -3.09 3.97
CA LEU A 110 11.93 -2.51 3.61
C LEU A 110 11.76 -1.22 2.82
N TYR A 111 11.08 -1.31 1.69
CA TYR A 111 10.77 -0.21 0.79
C TYR A 111 9.67 -0.63 -0.18
N THR A 112 9.10 0.36 -0.86
CA THR A 112 8.03 0.18 -1.82
C THR A 112 8.62 0.09 -3.22
N VAL A 113 8.25 -0.92 -3.99
CA VAL A 113 8.85 -1.17 -5.30
C VAL A 113 8.10 -0.40 -6.39
N LYS A 114 6.79 -0.66 -6.50
CA LYS A 114 5.96 -0.09 -7.56
C LYS A 114 4.52 0.03 -7.11
N ALA A 115 3.88 1.15 -7.46
CA ALA A 115 2.43 1.29 -7.46
C ALA A 115 1.89 1.42 -8.89
N LEU A 116 0.70 0.89 -9.13
CA LEU A 116 -0.07 1.13 -10.34
C LEU A 116 -1.42 1.72 -9.93
N GLY A 117 -1.71 2.94 -10.38
CA GLY A 117 -3.01 3.58 -10.20
C GLY A 117 -3.83 3.49 -11.48
N MET A 118 -4.92 2.73 -11.46
CA MET A 118 -5.85 2.60 -12.59
C MET A 118 -7.04 3.51 -12.34
N VAL A 119 -7.06 4.66 -13.00
CA VAL A 119 -8.06 5.72 -12.77
C VAL A 119 -9.21 5.57 -13.77
N VAL A 120 -10.42 5.44 -13.24
CA VAL A 120 -11.63 5.29 -14.04
C VAL A 120 -11.89 6.58 -14.81
N THR A 121 -11.70 6.57 -16.11
CA THR A 121 -11.76 7.75 -16.98
C THR A 121 -12.13 7.31 -18.39
N PRO A 122 -12.71 8.20 -19.23
CA PRO A 122 -12.78 7.93 -20.65
C PRO A 122 -11.37 7.72 -21.24
N GLY A 123 -11.24 6.73 -22.13
CA GLY A 123 -9.95 6.43 -22.79
C GLY A 123 -9.51 7.47 -23.82
N GLY A 124 -8.34 7.23 -24.44
CA GLY A 124 -7.90 8.00 -25.60
C GLY A 124 -7.35 9.41 -25.30
N GLY A 125 -6.96 9.70 -24.07
CA GLY A 125 -6.41 11.01 -23.68
C GLY A 125 -7.47 12.09 -23.46
N ALA A 126 -8.72 11.70 -23.23
CA ALA A 126 -9.84 12.61 -22.96
C ALA A 126 -9.69 13.40 -21.64
N THR A 127 -8.78 12.99 -20.77
CA THR A 127 -8.53 13.61 -19.47
C THR A 127 -7.09 13.37 -19.03
N SER A 128 -6.59 14.29 -18.20
CA SER A 128 -5.28 14.23 -17.55
C SER A 128 -5.37 13.86 -16.06
N ALA A 129 -6.53 13.40 -15.58
CA ALA A 129 -6.80 13.16 -14.16
C ALA A 129 -6.01 11.97 -13.55
N GLY A 130 -5.43 11.09 -14.37
CA GLY A 130 -4.70 9.89 -13.90
C GLY A 130 -3.64 10.19 -12.82
N PRO A 131 -2.58 10.95 -13.15
CA PRO A 131 -1.54 11.33 -12.19
C PRO A 131 -2.04 12.09 -10.95
N PRO A 132 -2.84 13.18 -11.04
CA PRO A 132 -3.26 13.92 -9.85
C PRO A 132 -4.17 13.11 -8.92
N VAL A 133 -4.98 12.19 -9.44
CA VAL A 133 -5.83 11.31 -8.62
C VAL A 133 -4.99 10.26 -7.90
N THR A 134 -4.06 9.64 -8.61
CA THR A 134 -3.15 8.63 -8.03
C THR A 134 -2.24 9.24 -6.94
N ASN A 135 -2.00 10.55 -6.97
CA ASN A 135 -1.27 11.23 -5.89
C ASN A 135 -1.95 11.06 -4.52
N GLY A 136 -3.28 10.97 -4.44
CA GLY A 136 -3.96 10.72 -3.17
C GLY A 136 -3.49 9.41 -2.52
N PHE A 137 -3.36 8.34 -3.30
CA PHE A 137 -2.81 7.06 -2.85
C PHE A 137 -1.33 7.21 -2.47
N SER A 138 -0.50 7.74 -3.37
CA SER A 138 0.95 7.84 -3.15
C SER A 138 1.28 8.66 -1.91
N PHE A 139 0.58 9.77 -1.68
CA PHE A 139 0.88 10.67 -0.56
C PHE A 139 0.43 10.07 0.76
N ARG A 140 -0.74 9.40 0.80
CA ARG A 140 -1.15 8.64 1.99
C ARG A 140 -0.16 7.54 2.34
N TRP A 141 0.32 6.82 1.33
CA TRP A 141 1.36 5.80 1.50
C TRP A 141 2.68 6.39 2.02
N HIS A 142 3.10 7.54 1.48
CA HIS A 142 4.26 8.28 1.97
C HIS A 142 4.09 8.71 3.43
N SER A 143 2.90 9.16 3.83
CA SER A 143 2.66 9.54 5.23
C SER A 143 2.93 8.36 6.18
N VAL A 144 2.58 7.13 5.81
CA VAL A 144 2.81 5.94 6.67
C VAL A 144 4.25 5.43 6.61
N PHE A 145 4.83 5.23 5.41
CA PHE A 145 6.13 4.57 5.25
C PHE A 145 7.29 5.53 4.99
N GLY A 146 7.02 6.82 4.89
CA GLY A 146 7.97 7.88 4.60
C GLY A 146 8.07 8.19 3.11
N GLY A 147 8.16 9.48 2.78
CA GLY A 147 8.43 9.95 1.42
C GLY A 147 8.33 11.47 1.31
N PRO A 148 8.71 12.07 0.16
CA PRO A 148 8.82 13.52 0.01
C PRO A 148 7.48 14.27 0.07
N SER A 149 6.35 13.54 -0.03
CA SER A 149 4.99 14.09 0.03
C SER A 149 4.21 13.55 1.23
N SER A 150 4.93 13.07 2.23
CA SER A 150 4.41 12.67 3.54
C SER A 150 3.92 13.88 4.33
N ASP A 151 2.93 13.70 5.19
CA ASP A 151 2.47 14.73 6.15
C ASP A 151 3.57 15.14 7.15
N TYR A 152 4.64 14.34 7.24
CA TYR A 152 5.81 14.57 8.09
C TYR A 152 7.01 15.19 7.35
N ALA A 153 6.89 15.37 6.03
CA ALA A 153 7.98 15.90 5.22
C ALA A 153 8.17 17.41 5.47
N VAL A 154 9.42 17.82 5.68
CA VAL A 154 9.83 19.22 5.77
C VAL A 154 10.69 19.55 4.55
N ASN A 155 10.26 20.51 3.73
CA ASN A 155 10.94 20.89 2.48
C ASN A 155 11.20 19.70 1.54
N GLY A 156 10.24 18.78 1.43
CA GLY A 156 10.34 17.61 0.55
C GLY A 156 11.21 16.47 1.08
N VAL A 157 11.62 16.53 2.35
CA VAL A 157 12.37 15.46 3.01
C VAL A 157 11.61 15.01 4.25
N ASP A 158 11.27 13.73 4.28
CA ASP A 158 10.76 13.07 5.49
C ASP A 158 11.95 12.47 6.25
N PRO A 159 12.30 12.97 7.46
CA PRO A 159 13.46 12.48 8.21
C PRO A 159 13.37 10.97 8.49
N GLY A 160 14.32 10.20 7.95
CA GLY A 160 14.28 8.74 8.00
C GLY A 160 13.16 8.12 7.15
N GLY A 161 12.51 8.86 6.28
CA GLY A 161 11.32 8.42 5.55
C GLY A 161 11.54 8.26 4.06
N PHE A 162 12.14 7.15 3.63
CA PHE A 162 12.30 6.83 2.20
C PHE A 162 11.58 5.55 1.75
N ALA A 163 11.11 4.73 2.69
CA ALA A 163 10.59 3.40 2.37
C ALA A 163 9.23 3.42 1.65
N GLY A 164 8.47 4.51 1.74
CA GLY A 164 7.23 4.69 1.00
C GLY A 164 7.42 5.15 -0.45
N ILE A 165 8.62 5.61 -0.82
CA ILE A 165 8.92 6.05 -2.20
C ILE A 165 8.81 4.85 -3.14
N HIS A 166 8.18 5.04 -4.30
CA HIS A 166 7.93 3.98 -5.27
C HIS A 166 8.00 4.47 -6.71
N ALA A 167 8.39 3.55 -7.61
CA ALA A 167 8.10 3.74 -9.02
C ALA A 167 6.57 3.70 -9.24
N ARG A 168 6.07 4.39 -10.26
CA ARG A 168 4.62 4.49 -10.45
C ARG A 168 4.20 4.51 -11.91
N SER A 169 3.08 3.84 -12.19
CA SER A 169 2.27 4.05 -13.38
C SER A 169 0.92 4.62 -12.93
N ALA A 170 0.45 5.69 -13.58
CA ALA A 170 -0.87 6.27 -13.32
C ALA A 170 -1.60 6.35 -14.66
N ILE A 171 -2.56 5.46 -14.87
CA ILE A 171 -3.19 5.23 -16.18
C ILE A 171 -4.67 5.57 -16.13
N GLY A 172 -5.17 6.14 -17.23
CA GLY A 172 -6.61 6.33 -17.48
C GLY A 172 -7.15 5.33 -18.50
N GLY A 173 -8.42 5.47 -18.89
CA GLY A 173 -9.10 4.56 -19.80
C GLY A 173 -9.56 3.25 -19.16
N PHE A 174 -9.80 3.27 -17.84
CA PHE A 174 -10.25 2.13 -17.06
C PHE A 174 -11.76 2.19 -16.84
N ASP A 175 -12.46 1.07 -17.01
CA ASP A 175 -13.90 0.97 -16.82
C ASP A 175 -14.25 0.66 -15.35
N GLY A 176 -15.23 1.37 -14.79
CA GLY A 176 -15.65 1.13 -13.41
C GLY A 176 -16.75 2.09 -12.95
N ARG A 177 -17.34 1.80 -11.79
CA ARG A 177 -18.29 2.68 -11.09
C ARG A 177 -17.69 3.28 -9.82
N PHE A 178 -16.37 3.43 -9.81
CA PHE A 178 -15.56 4.02 -8.75
C PHE A 178 -14.57 5.01 -9.39
N SER A 179 -13.63 5.57 -8.63
CA SER A 179 -12.71 6.61 -9.12
C SER A 179 -11.33 6.08 -9.51
N ILE A 180 -10.77 5.18 -8.70
CA ILE A 180 -9.45 4.59 -8.91
C ILE A 180 -9.39 3.18 -8.32
N GLU A 181 -8.58 2.31 -8.91
CA GLU A 181 -8.13 1.06 -8.31
C GLU A 181 -6.59 1.05 -8.31
N PRO A 182 -5.94 1.31 -7.16
CA PRO A 182 -4.51 1.17 -7.03
C PRO A 182 -4.12 -0.24 -6.56
N GLU A 183 -2.99 -0.73 -7.05
CA GLU A 183 -2.29 -1.92 -6.55
C GLU A 183 -0.82 -1.57 -6.25
N ILE A 184 -0.16 -2.39 -5.42
CA ILE A 184 1.20 -2.09 -4.98
C ILE A 184 2.05 -3.33 -4.72
N ILE A 185 3.36 -3.20 -4.94
CA ILE A 185 4.38 -4.19 -4.63
C ILE A 185 5.34 -3.57 -3.61
N VAL A 186 5.57 -4.28 -2.51
CA VAL A 186 6.53 -3.88 -1.46
C VAL A 186 7.60 -4.95 -1.28
N ALA A 187 8.73 -4.56 -0.72
CA ALA A 187 9.78 -5.46 -0.29
C ALA A 187 9.76 -5.64 1.23
N VAL A 188 9.94 -6.86 1.70
CA VAL A 188 10.20 -7.28 3.08
C VAL A 188 11.46 -8.14 3.11
N PRO A 189 12.08 -8.40 4.29
CA PRO A 189 13.17 -9.37 4.39
C PRO A 189 12.78 -10.73 3.83
N ALA A 190 13.65 -11.32 3.01
CA ALA A 190 13.41 -12.67 2.47
C ALA A 190 13.24 -13.72 3.58
N VAL A 191 13.92 -13.53 4.72
CA VAL A 191 13.76 -14.39 5.90
C VAL A 191 12.33 -14.34 6.44
N LEU A 192 11.76 -13.14 6.59
CA LEU A 192 10.36 -12.97 7.01
C LEU A 192 9.39 -13.61 6.01
N ALA A 193 9.57 -13.36 4.72
CA ALA A 193 8.72 -13.97 3.70
C ALA A 193 8.75 -15.51 3.76
N ARG A 194 9.94 -16.11 3.94
CA ARG A 194 10.09 -17.56 4.08
C ARG A 194 9.46 -18.09 5.37
N GLU A 195 9.59 -17.38 6.48
CA GLU A 195 8.97 -17.74 7.76
C GLU A 195 7.44 -17.76 7.66
N ILE A 196 6.84 -16.72 7.08
CA ILE A 196 5.39 -16.66 6.78
C ILE A 196 4.98 -17.84 5.88
N ILE A 197 5.71 -18.05 4.77
CA ILE A 197 5.39 -19.10 3.80
C ILE A 197 5.46 -20.49 4.46
N SER A 198 6.46 -20.75 5.29
CA SER A 198 6.60 -22.04 5.97
C SER A 198 5.53 -22.28 7.03
N ASN A 199 5.04 -21.22 7.68
CA ASN A 199 4.10 -21.35 8.79
C ASN A 199 2.64 -21.39 8.31
N ARG A 200 2.28 -20.61 7.29
CA ARG A 200 0.88 -20.41 6.88
C ARG A 200 0.65 -20.26 5.37
N GLY A 201 1.69 -20.43 4.55
CA GLY A 201 1.62 -20.35 3.10
C GLY A 201 1.86 -18.95 2.54
N TRP A 202 1.84 -18.82 1.21
CA TRP A 202 2.21 -17.60 0.48
C TRP A 202 1.04 -16.66 0.17
N GLY A 203 -0.18 -17.00 0.60
CA GLY A 203 -1.39 -16.26 0.26
C GLY A 203 -2.05 -15.61 1.49
N PHE A 204 -2.68 -14.46 1.26
CA PHE A 204 -3.64 -13.86 2.18
C PHE A 204 -4.89 -13.43 1.40
N PRO A 205 -6.13 -13.72 1.81
CA PRO A 205 -6.53 -14.43 3.04
C PRO A 205 -5.96 -15.86 3.14
N LEU A 206 -6.00 -16.44 4.35
CA LEU A 206 -5.28 -17.69 4.63
C LEU A 206 -5.91 -18.89 3.88
N PRO A 207 -5.10 -19.85 3.41
CA PRO A 207 -5.62 -21.12 2.91
C PRO A 207 -6.55 -21.79 3.94
N PRO A 208 -7.59 -22.53 3.49
CA PRO A 208 -8.49 -23.26 4.39
C PRO A 208 -7.78 -24.37 5.19
#